data_AF-A0AAV0NBB6-F1
#
_entry.id   AF-A0AAV0NBB6-F1
#
_cell.length_a   1.000
_cell.length_b   1.000
_cell.length_c   1.000
_cell.angle_alpha   90.00
_cell.angle_beta   90.00
_cell.angle_gamma   90.00
#
_symmetry.space_group_name_H-M   'P 1'
#
loop_
_entity.id
_entity.type
_entity.pdbx_description
1 polymer ?
#
loop_
_entity_poly.entity_id
_entity_poly.type
_entity_poly.pdbx_seq_one_letter_code
_entity_poly.pdbx_strand_id
1 'polypeptide(L)'
;MEGASAKGDSMEELKGLRISSLDSDSEEDAAVVEENRKAVDVEEEDDEDEDEDLEPVMLGFLEKPEHPWSLLRQSFPSKAGGAPAWLDPVNLPTGRHCVCDICGKPLRFVLQVYAPITEKESAYHRTLFVFMCPKMSCLLRDQHEQWKHKPEQPSRSVKVFRCQVPLSNPFYSSEHSKNDGTDRPSSPGAVLCDRCGTWKGDKLCGRCKKVHYCSERHQRKDWKSVHKYECRQVDNSLQLSNAGSSNGGTIKTKG
;
A
#
# COMPACT_ATOMS: atom_id res chain seq x y z
N MET A 1 22.35 -52.86 -25.70
CA MET A 1 22.03 -52.17 -26.96
C MET A 1 20.84 -51.30 -26.65
N GLU A 2 21.15 -50.10 -26.16
CA GLU A 2 21.00 -48.83 -26.93
C GLU A 2 19.55 -48.35 -26.77
N GLY A 3 19.23 -47.24 -26.11
CA GLY A 3 19.94 -45.97 -25.96
C GLY A 3 19.05 -44.90 -26.59
N ALA A 4 18.47 -44.01 -25.79
CA ALA A 4 17.89 -42.77 -26.31
C ALA A 4 17.91 -41.69 -25.22
N SER A 5 18.48 -40.56 -25.60
CA SER A 5 18.92 -39.42 -24.79
C SER A 5 18.02 -38.20 -25.02
N ALA A 6 17.89 -37.40 -23.96
CA ALA A 6 17.75 -35.93 -23.83
C ALA A 6 17.01 -35.08 -24.89
N LYS A 7 16.17 -34.16 -24.37
CA LYS A 7 16.19 -32.67 -24.52
C LYS A 7 14.88 -32.14 -23.88
N GLY A 8 14.85 -31.26 -22.89
CA GLY A 8 15.71 -30.10 -22.64
C GLY A 8 15.16 -28.91 -23.44
N ASP A 9 13.98 -28.41 -23.07
CA ASP A 9 13.37 -27.26 -23.75
C ASP A 9 13.89 -25.97 -23.11
N SER A 10 14.63 -25.22 -23.91
CA SER A 10 15.50 -24.13 -23.52
C SER A 10 14.75 -22.81 -23.62
N MET A 11 14.59 -22.16 -22.47
CA MET A 11 14.10 -20.79 -22.33
C MET A 11 15.18 -19.81 -22.81
N GLU A 12 15.33 -19.66 -24.13
CA GLU A 12 16.22 -18.69 -24.77
C GLU A 12 15.41 -17.91 -25.82
N GLU A 13 14.50 -17.03 -25.38
CA GLU A 13 13.86 -16.08 -26.31
C GLU A 13 13.33 -14.77 -25.68
N LEU A 14 13.95 -14.29 -24.59
CA LEU A 14 13.62 -12.98 -24.01
C LEU A 14 14.88 -12.19 -23.57
N LYS A 15 15.94 -12.21 -24.37
CA LYS A 15 17.06 -11.25 -24.27
C LYS A 15 16.84 -10.15 -25.30
N GLY A 16 16.18 -9.06 -24.92
CA GLY A 16 15.92 -8.00 -25.91
C GLY A 16 15.16 -6.76 -25.47
N LEU A 17 15.21 -6.33 -24.20
CA LEU A 17 14.68 -5.02 -23.82
C LEU A 17 15.70 -4.24 -23.00
N ARG A 18 16.63 -3.58 -23.69
CA ARG A 18 17.44 -2.47 -23.17
C ARG A 18 16.63 -1.19 -23.32
N ILE A 19 16.32 -0.52 -22.22
CA ILE A 19 15.81 0.86 -22.23
C ILE A 19 17.03 1.76 -22.33
N SER A 20 17.26 2.35 -23.51
CA SER A 20 18.39 3.27 -23.73
C SER A 20 18.16 4.60 -23.00
N SER A 21 19.15 5.03 -22.22
CA SER A 21 19.26 6.41 -21.75
C SER A 21 19.46 7.34 -22.94
N LEU A 22 18.70 8.44 -22.96
CA LEU A 22 18.79 9.50 -23.96
C LEU A 22 20.02 10.36 -23.66
N ASP A 23 21.10 10.16 -24.42
CA ASP A 23 22.21 11.12 -24.47
C ASP A 23 22.12 11.98 -25.74
N SER A 24 22.35 13.27 -25.54
CA SER A 24 22.25 14.35 -26.51
C SER A 24 23.52 14.44 -27.34
N ASP A 25 23.36 14.53 -28.66
CA ASP A 25 24.41 14.66 -29.68
C ASP A 25 25.25 15.94 -29.55
N SER A 26 26.56 15.82 -29.82
CA SER A 26 27.35 16.86 -30.50
C SER A 26 28.63 16.24 -31.11
N GLU A 27 28.70 16.26 -32.44
CA GLU A 27 29.81 15.81 -33.30
C GLU A 27 30.91 16.89 -33.48
N GLU A 28 31.96 16.53 -34.24
CA GLU A 28 33.11 17.32 -34.77
C GLU A 28 34.36 17.29 -33.87
N ASP A 29 35.59 16.90 -34.28
CA ASP A 29 36.28 17.02 -35.57
C ASP A 29 37.49 16.05 -35.74
N ALA A 30 37.91 15.83 -37.00
CA ALA A 30 39.01 14.96 -37.43
C ALA A 30 40.38 15.70 -37.58
N ALA A 31 41.52 15.01 -37.35
CA ALA A 31 42.74 15.04 -38.20
C ALA A 31 44.03 14.45 -37.53
N VAL A 32 44.51 13.33 -38.10
CA VAL A 32 45.90 12.85 -38.36
C VAL A 32 47.06 13.09 -37.35
N VAL A 33 47.75 11.99 -36.99
CA VAL A 33 49.20 11.77 -37.25
C VAL A 33 49.57 10.28 -37.12
N GLU A 34 50.36 9.78 -38.08
CA GLU A 34 50.92 8.43 -38.18
C GLU A 34 52.22 8.23 -37.37
N GLU A 35 52.58 6.95 -37.24
CA GLU A 35 53.84 6.33 -36.77
C GLU A 35 54.10 6.28 -35.26
N ASN A 36 53.87 5.10 -34.67
CA ASN A 36 55.00 4.28 -34.19
C ASN A 36 54.57 2.83 -33.95
N ARG A 37 55.26 1.89 -34.59
CA ARG A 37 55.10 0.45 -34.38
C ARG A 37 55.70 0.05 -33.03
N LYS A 38 54.84 -0.24 -32.06
CA LYS A 38 55.18 -1.08 -30.92
C LYS A 38 54.08 -2.13 -30.80
N ALA A 39 54.46 -3.40 -30.92
CA ALA A 39 53.61 -4.51 -30.54
C ALA A 39 53.29 -4.32 -29.05
N VAL A 40 52.08 -3.85 -28.77
CA VAL A 40 51.49 -3.87 -27.44
C VAL A 40 50.79 -5.22 -27.39
N ASP A 41 51.26 -6.10 -26.50
CA ASP A 41 50.53 -7.29 -26.13
C ASP A 41 49.10 -6.87 -25.81
N VAL A 42 48.14 -7.37 -26.60
CA VAL A 42 46.73 -7.31 -26.25
C VAL A 42 46.61 -8.23 -25.05
N GLU A 43 46.82 -7.68 -23.85
CA GLU A 43 46.24 -8.28 -22.67
C GLU A 43 44.73 -8.27 -22.94
N GLU A 44 44.18 -9.46 -23.15
CA GLU A 44 42.75 -9.68 -23.09
C GLU A 44 42.36 -9.21 -21.69
N GLU A 45 41.90 -7.95 -21.60
CA GLU A 45 41.09 -7.52 -20.47
C GLU A 45 39.89 -8.44 -20.53
N ASP A 46 39.94 -9.50 -19.71
CA ASP A 46 38.77 -10.22 -19.25
C ASP A 46 37.89 -9.10 -18.67
N ASP A 47 37.00 -8.57 -19.51
CA ASP A 47 35.74 -7.99 -19.09
C ASP A 47 35.01 -9.15 -18.40
N GLU A 48 35.46 -9.49 -17.18
CA GLU A 48 34.62 -10.10 -16.17
C GLU A 48 33.49 -9.09 -16.02
N ASP A 49 32.46 -9.26 -16.85
CA ASP A 49 31.12 -8.77 -16.60
C ASP A 49 30.86 -9.21 -15.16
N GLU A 50 31.17 -8.34 -14.19
CA GLU A 50 30.69 -8.47 -12.83
C GLU A 50 29.19 -8.54 -13.04
N ASP A 51 28.65 -9.76 -13.01
CA ASP A 51 27.24 -10.06 -12.91
C ASP A 51 26.79 -9.36 -11.64
N GLU A 52 26.56 -8.05 -11.72
CA GLU A 52 26.18 -7.18 -10.63
C GLU A 52 24.83 -7.71 -10.19
N ASP A 53 24.84 -8.58 -9.17
CA ASP A 53 23.74 -9.43 -8.70
C ASP A 53 22.40 -8.74 -8.93
N LEU A 54 21.81 -8.96 -10.12
CA LEU A 54 20.65 -8.18 -10.54
C LEU A 54 19.51 -8.67 -9.65
N GLU A 55 19.13 -7.85 -8.66
CA GLU A 55 18.00 -8.19 -7.79
C GLU A 55 16.79 -8.51 -8.67
N PRO A 56 16.14 -9.68 -8.48
CA PRO A 56 15.06 -10.11 -9.34
C PRO A 56 13.90 -9.11 -9.30
N VAL A 57 13.56 -8.54 -10.46
CA VAL A 57 12.43 -7.61 -10.58
C VAL A 57 11.12 -8.38 -10.54
N MET A 58 10.27 -8.06 -9.56
CA MET A 58 8.91 -8.62 -9.49
C MET A 58 8.00 -7.90 -10.50
N LEU A 59 7.49 -8.65 -11.46
CA LEU A 59 6.45 -8.21 -12.39
C LEU A 59 5.11 -8.85 -12.03
N GLY A 60 4.01 -8.16 -12.30
CA GLY A 60 2.67 -8.67 -12.03
C GLY A 60 1.59 -7.96 -12.83
N PHE A 61 0.50 -8.68 -13.08
CA PHE A 61 -0.68 -8.18 -13.77
C PHE A 61 -1.83 -7.97 -12.79
N LEU A 62 -2.77 -7.08 -13.14
CA LEU A 62 -3.97 -6.89 -12.34
C LEU A 62 -4.99 -7.98 -12.66
N GLU A 63 -5.17 -8.87 -11.69
CA GLU A 63 -6.15 -9.95 -11.76
C GLU A 63 -7.20 -9.82 -10.65
N LYS A 64 -8.37 -10.42 -10.88
CA LYS A 64 -9.38 -10.53 -9.82
C LYS A 64 -8.89 -11.56 -8.81
N PRO A 65 -9.01 -11.29 -7.50
CA PRO A 65 -8.61 -12.28 -6.50
C PRO A 65 -9.48 -13.52 -6.62
N GLU A 66 -8.86 -14.70 -6.60
CA GLU A 66 -9.57 -15.98 -6.53
C GLU A 66 -10.41 -16.08 -5.24
N HIS A 67 -9.85 -15.54 -4.15
CA HIS A 67 -10.46 -15.59 -2.84
C HIS A 67 -10.43 -14.24 -2.12
N PRO A 68 -11.53 -13.78 -1.49
CA PRO A 68 -11.54 -12.50 -0.77
C PRO A 68 -10.52 -12.39 0.36
N TRP A 69 -10.19 -13.52 1.00
CA TRP A 69 -9.24 -13.54 2.11
C TRP A 69 -7.81 -13.23 1.68
N SER A 70 -7.44 -13.41 0.41
CA SER A 70 -6.10 -13.07 -0.09
C SER A 70 -5.83 -11.56 -0.07
N LEU A 71 -6.89 -10.74 0.01
CA LEU A 71 -6.79 -9.29 0.13
C LEU A 71 -6.70 -8.79 1.59
N LEU A 72 -6.69 -9.70 2.57
CA LEU A 72 -6.55 -9.36 3.98
C LEU A 72 -5.09 -9.10 4.33
N ARG A 73 -4.86 -8.34 5.40
CA ARG A 73 -3.52 -7.84 5.74
C ARG A 73 -2.52 -8.94 6.09
N GLN A 74 -2.98 -10.05 6.66
CA GLN A 74 -2.12 -11.18 7.02
C GLN A 74 -1.64 -11.99 5.80
N SER A 75 -2.23 -11.77 4.63
CA SER A 75 -1.78 -12.38 3.36
C SER A 75 -0.79 -11.49 2.60
N PHE A 76 -0.39 -10.35 3.18
CA PHE A 76 0.58 -9.40 2.60
C PHE A 76 0.36 -9.08 1.11
N PRO A 77 -0.85 -8.66 0.68
CA PRO A 77 -1.16 -8.57 -0.73
C PRO A 77 -0.49 -7.38 -1.44
N SER A 78 -0.09 -7.60 -2.69
CA SER A 78 0.03 -6.53 -3.68
C SER A 78 -1.31 -6.39 -4.41
N LYS A 79 -1.91 -5.19 -4.40
CA LYS A 79 -3.27 -4.97 -4.94
C LYS A 79 -3.50 -3.53 -5.38
N ALA A 80 -4.44 -3.34 -6.30
CA ALA A 80 -4.98 -2.03 -6.65
C ALA A 80 -6.44 -1.88 -6.18
N GLY A 81 -6.78 -0.68 -5.73
CA GLY A 81 -8.13 -0.29 -5.33
C GLY A 81 -8.64 -0.92 -4.02
N GLY A 82 -9.88 -0.62 -3.70
CA GLY A 82 -10.52 -1.02 -2.45
C GLY A 82 -9.96 -0.29 -1.23
N ALA A 83 -9.96 -0.97 -0.08
CA ALA A 83 -9.30 -0.50 1.14
C ALA A 83 -7.88 -1.06 1.25
N PRO A 84 -6.93 -0.28 1.82
CA PRO A 84 -5.59 -0.77 2.11
C PRO A 84 -5.64 -1.90 3.14
N ALA A 85 -4.85 -2.94 2.92
CA ALA A 85 -4.55 -3.95 3.92
C ALA A 85 -3.35 -3.46 4.73
N TRP A 86 -3.61 -2.66 5.77
CA TRP A 86 -2.57 -1.99 6.55
C TRP A 86 -1.61 -3.00 7.21
N LEU A 87 -0.32 -2.86 6.92
CA LEU A 87 0.72 -3.73 7.46
C LEU A 87 0.89 -3.52 8.98
N ASP A 88 1.11 -2.29 9.43
CA ASP A 88 0.91 -1.92 10.84
C ASP A 88 -0.55 -1.51 11.01
N PRO A 89 -1.37 -2.32 11.71
CA PRO A 89 -2.79 -2.06 11.83
C PRO A 89 -3.12 -1.04 12.93
N VAL A 90 -2.14 -0.55 13.68
CA VAL A 90 -2.32 0.37 14.81
C VAL A 90 -1.86 1.77 14.44
N ASN A 91 -0.66 1.91 13.89
CA ASN A 91 -0.01 3.19 13.62
C ASN A 91 -0.32 3.73 12.22
N LEU A 92 -1.61 3.94 11.95
CA LEU A 92 -2.06 4.47 10.67
C LEU A 92 -1.69 5.96 10.51
N PRO A 93 -1.45 6.45 9.28
CA PRO A 93 -1.28 7.88 9.04
C PRO A 93 -2.52 8.68 9.50
N THR A 94 -2.28 9.86 10.07
CA THR A 94 -3.33 10.74 10.61
C THR A 94 -3.19 12.19 10.14
N GLY A 95 -4.24 12.98 10.37
CA GLY A 95 -4.24 14.43 10.15
C GLY A 95 -3.98 14.83 8.70
N ARG A 96 -3.01 15.72 8.51
CA ARG A 96 -2.60 16.26 7.20
C ARG A 96 -2.09 15.18 6.22
N HIS A 97 -1.64 14.03 6.72
CA HIS A 97 -1.22 12.91 5.85
C HIS A 97 -2.40 12.27 5.10
N CYS A 98 -3.61 12.29 5.67
CA CYS A 98 -4.78 11.65 5.08
C CYS A 98 -5.48 12.49 3.99
N VAL A 99 -5.06 13.74 3.80
CA VAL A 99 -5.72 14.72 2.93
C VAL A 99 -4.79 15.26 1.86
N CYS A 100 -5.36 15.72 0.75
CA CYS A 100 -4.64 16.45 -0.29
C CYS A 100 -4.27 17.85 0.22
N ASP A 101 -2.99 18.23 0.09
CA ASP A 101 -2.51 19.53 0.59
C ASP A 101 -3.07 20.72 -0.22
N ILE A 102 -3.56 20.46 -1.44
CA ILE A 102 -4.09 21.49 -2.34
C ILE A 102 -5.56 21.80 -2.07
N CYS A 103 -6.39 20.79 -1.82
CA CYS A 103 -7.85 20.98 -1.65
C CYS A 103 -8.40 20.54 -0.30
N GLY A 104 -7.57 20.01 0.61
CA GLY A 104 -7.95 19.54 1.94
C GLY A 104 -8.88 18.31 1.95
N LYS A 105 -9.18 17.70 0.80
CA LYS A 105 -10.06 16.53 0.74
C LYS A 105 -9.26 15.25 1.02
N PRO A 106 -9.83 14.28 1.77
CA PRO A 106 -9.26 12.95 1.94
C PRO A 106 -8.77 12.32 0.65
N LEU A 107 -7.54 11.82 0.69
CA LEU A 107 -6.94 11.07 -0.40
C LEU A 107 -7.62 9.71 -0.54
N ARG A 108 -7.53 9.16 -1.76
CA ARG A 108 -8.05 7.84 -2.11
C ARG A 108 -6.91 6.85 -2.28
N PHE A 109 -7.10 5.66 -1.74
CA PHE A 109 -6.20 4.54 -1.97
C PHE A 109 -6.19 4.17 -3.45
N VAL A 110 -4.99 4.00 -4.00
CA VAL A 110 -4.77 3.62 -5.40
C VAL A 110 -4.28 2.18 -5.46
N LEU A 111 -3.16 1.89 -4.80
CA LEU A 111 -2.56 0.58 -4.78
C LEU A 111 -1.64 0.41 -3.57
N GLN A 112 -1.35 -0.84 -3.25
CA GLN A 112 -0.28 -1.22 -2.35
C GLN A 112 0.60 -2.28 -3.00
N VAL A 113 1.89 -2.23 -2.69
CA VAL A 113 2.89 -3.20 -3.13
C VAL A 113 3.59 -3.76 -1.91
N TYR A 114 3.48 -5.07 -1.70
CA TYR A 114 4.30 -5.79 -0.75
C TYR A 114 5.66 -6.08 -1.40
N ALA A 115 6.73 -5.62 -0.76
CA ALA A 115 8.09 -5.69 -1.28
C ALA A 115 9.02 -6.02 -0.11
N PRO A 116 9.08 -7.27 0.37
CA PRO A 116 9.88 -7.63 1.54
C PRO A 116 11.37 -7.30 1.37
N ILE A 117 12.09 -7.16 2.48
CA ILE A 117 13.55 -7.07 2.51
C ILE A 117 14.05 -8.21 3.39
N THR A 118 14.26 -9.40 2.80
CA THR A 118 14.59 -10.63 3.53
C THR A 118 15.86 -10.51 4.35
N GLU A 119 16.84 -9.75 3.87
CA GLU A 119 18.14 -9.54 4.51
C GLU A 119 18.10 -8.57 5.69
N LYS A 120 16.99 -7.82 5.85
CA LYS A 120 16.85 -6.81 6.90
C LYS A 120 15.75 -7.19 7.87
N GLU A 121 16.10 -7.93 8.92
CA GLU A 121 15.15 -8.41 9.93
C GLU A 121 14.27 -7.30 10.52
N SER A 122 14.83 -6.11 10.78
CA SER A 122 14.10 -4.97 11.35
C SER A 122 13.03 -4.38 10.42
N ALA A 123 13.06 -4.77 9.14
CA ALA A 123 12.25 -4.20 8.06
C ALA A 123 11.77 -5.25 7.06
N TYR A 124 11.72 -6.52 7.51
CA TYR A 124 11.46 -7.69 6.69
C TYR A 124 10.18 -7.53 5.87
N HIS A 125 9.06 -7.26 6.55
CA HIS A 125 7.82 -6.91 5.87
C HIS A 125 7.86 -5.43 5.53
N ARG A 126 7.84 -5.11 4.24
CA ARG A 126 7.75 -3.74 3.73
C ARG A 126 6.60 -3.64 2.76
N THR A 127 5.73 -2.66 2.98
CA THR A 127 4.64 -2.34 2.06
C THR A 127 4.66 -0.86 1.72
N LEU A 128 4.50 -0.55 0.44
CA LEU A 128 4.29 0.80 -0.06
C LEU A 128 2.78 0.99 -0.33
N PHE A 129 2.21 2.06 0.19
CA PHE A 129 0.81 2.43 -0.05
C PHE A 129 0.74 3.74 -0.81
N VAL A 130 0.05 3.75 -1.95
CA VAL A 130 -0.09 4.93 -2.80
C VAL A 130 -1.49 5.51 -2.65
N PHE A 131 -1.55 6.82 -2.38
CA PHE A 131 -2.77 7.57 -2.23
C PHE A 131 -2.77 8.80 -3.13
N MET A 132 -3.92 9.12 -3.73
CA MET A 132 -4.04 10.27 -4.62
C MET A 132 -5.30 11.09 -4.40
N CYS A 133 -5.24 12.36 -4.77
CA CYS A 133 -6.41 13.21 -4.89
C CYS A 133 -7.16 12.85 -6.18
N PRO A 134 -8.48 12.58 -6.13
CA PRO A 134 -9.25 12.26 -7.33
C PRO A 134 -9.54 13.49 -8.21
N LYS A 135 -9.14 14.70 -7.79
CA LYS A 135 -9.43 15.94 -8.54
C LYS A 135 -8.29 16.22 -9.51
N MET A 136 -8.56 16.20 -10.82
CA MET A 136 -7.55 16.42 -11.85
C MET A 136 -6.81 17.75 -11.71
N SER A 137 -7.51 18.83 -11.34
CA SER A 137 -6.88 20.13 -11.10
C SER A 137 -5.83 20.11 -9.98
N CYS A 138 -5.95 19.20 -9.01
CA CYS A 138 -4.94 19.04 -7.96
C CYS A 138 -3.72 18.27 -8.47
N LEU A 139 -3.94 17.22 -9.28
CA LEU A 139 -2.85 16.43 -9.87
C LEU A 139 -2.01 17.29 -10.82
N LEU A 140 -2.66 18.05 -11.71
CA LEU A 140 -1.97 18.97 -12.64
C LEU A 140 -1.21 20.07 -11.91
N ARG A 141 -1.80 20.64 -10.85
CA ARG A 141 -1.10 21.63 -10.02
C ARG A 141 0.10 21.02 -9.33
N ASP A 142 -0.04 19.84 -8.72
CA ASP A 142 1.07 19.14 -8.06
C ASP A 142 2.22 18.84 -9.04
N GLN A 143 1.91 18.34 -10.24
CA GLN A 143 2.89 18.15 -11.31
C GLN A 143 3.64 19.44 -11.64
N HIS A 144 2.92 20.56 -11.80
CA HIS A 144 3.54 21.86 -12.05
C HIS A 144 4.39 22.35 -10.87
N GLU A 145 3.96 22.15 -9.62
CA GLU A 145 4.74 22.52 -8.43
C GLU A 145 6.01 21.67 -8.27
N GLN A 146 6.04 20.43 -8.76
CA GLN A 146 7.22 19.57 -8.73
C GLN A 146 8.32 20.05 -9.68
N TRP A 147 7.98 20.77 -10.75
CA TRP A 147 8.95 21.33 -11.69
C TRP A 147 9.69 22.56 -11.15
N LYS A 148 9.18 23.20 -10.10
CA LYS A 148 9.78 24.42 -9.55
C LYS A 148 11.03 24.07 -8.72
N HIS A 149 12.15 24.72 -9.01
CA HIS A 149 13.34 24.65 -8.16
C HIS A 149 13.04 25.29 -6.79
N LYS A 150 12.98 24.46 -5.74
CA LYS A 150 12.81 24.83 -4.31
C LYS A 150 11.47 25.49 -3.94
N PRO A 151 10.37 24.73 -3.84
CA PRO A 151 9.15 25.23 -3.22
C PRO A 151 9.35 25.46 -1.71
N GLU A 152 8.98 26.64 -1.19
CA GLU A 152 9.05 26.96 0.25
C GLU A 152 8.17 26.02 1.10
N GLN A 153 7.05 25.55 0.55
CA GLN A 153 6.24 24.48 1.14
C GLN A 153 5.73 23.52 0.06
N PRO A 154 6.22 22.27 -0.01
CA PRO A 154 5.73 21.31 -0.98
C PRO A 154 4.28 20.93 -0.65
N SER A 155 3.37 21.22 -1.58
CA SER A 155 1.98 20.77 -1.53
C SER A 155 1.82 19.53 -2.39
N ARG A 156 1.38 18.42 -1.81
CA ARG A 156 1.23 17.15 -2.54
C ARG A 156 -0.22 16.70 -2.63
N SER A 157 -0.59 16.29 -3.83
CA SER A 157 -1.86 15.66 -4.19
C SER A 157 -1.74 14.14 -4.25
N VAL A 158 -0.52 13.62 -4.38
CA VAL A 158 -0.18 12.20 -4.29
C VAL A 158 0.74 11.98 -3.09
N LYS A 159 0.46 10.97 -2.26
CA LYS A 159 1.28 10.62 -1.09
C LYS A 159 1.54 9.13 -1.09
N VAL A 160 2.81 8.77 -0.86
CA VAL A 160 3.25 7.37 -0.73
C VAL A 160 3.67 7.15 0.72
N PHE A 161 3.12 6.13 1.36
CA PHE A 161 3.49 5.73 2.70
C PHE A 161 4.28 4.44 2.65
N ARG A 162 5.44 4.44 3.28
CA ARG A 162 6.22 3.25 3.54
C ARG A 162 5.88 2.75 4.93
N CYS A 163 5.45 1.50 5.04
CA CYS A 163 5.26 0.80 6.31
C CYS A 163 6.22 -0.37 6.37
N GLN A 164 6.92 -0.52 7.50
CA GLN A 164 7.90 -1.58 7.71
C GLN A 164 7.70 -2.17 9.09
N VAL A 165 7.66 -3.50 9.18
CA VAL A 165 7.66 -4.22 10.46
C VAL A 165 8.65 -5.38 10.39
N PRO A 166 9.27 -5.76 11.51
CA PRO A 166 10.17 -6.90 11.56
C PRO A 166 9.45 -8.22 11.29
N LEU A 167 10.21 -9.29 10.97
CA LEU A 167 9.66 -10.63 10.77
C LEU A 167 8.91 -11.11 12.03
N SER A 168 9.56 -11.04 13.19
CA SER A 168 8.91 -11.24 14.49
C SER A 168 8.28 -9.94 14.94
N ASN A 169 6.95 -9.87 14.94
CA ASN A 169 6.18 -8.68 15.30
C ASN A 169 4.87 -9.07 16.00
N PRO A 170 4.21 -8.15 16.72
CA PRO A 170 3.00 -8.47 17.48
C PRO A 170 1.72 -8.63 16.63
N PHE A 171 1.80 -8.51 15.30
CA PHE A 171 0.63 -8.49 14.42
C PHE A 171 0.44 -9.76 13.60
N TYR A 172 1.54 -10.43 13.23
CA TYR A 172 1.57 -11.59 12.33
C TYR A 172 2.43 -12.71 12.93
N SER A 173 2.11 -13.95 12.56
CA SER A 173 2.98 -15.09 12.87
C SER A 173 4.28 -14.99 12.07
N SER A 174 5.40 -15.41 12.67
CA SER A 174 6.68 -15.57 11.97
C SER A 174 6.74 -16.87 11.15
N GLU A 175 5.76 -17.77 11.31
CA GLU A 175 5.64 -18.98 10.51
C GLU A 175 5.19 -18.65 9.08
N HIS A 176 5.54 -19.50 8.11
CA HIS A 176 5.16 -19.30 6.73
C HIS A 176 3.64 -19.43 6.57
N SER A 177 3.02 -18.49 5.84
CA SER A 177 1.58 -18.54 5.55
C SER A 177 1.25 -19.79 4.76
N LYS A 178 0.22 -20.52 5.19
CA LYS A 178 -0.24 -21.72 4.47
C LYS A 178 -1.02 -21.38 3.21
N ASN A 179 -1.35 -20.09 3.01
CA ASN A 179 -2.10 -19.56 1.87
C ASN A 179 -3.43 -20.32 1.64
N ASP A 180 -4.05 -20.78 2.72
CA ASP A 180 -5.34 -21.49 2.73
C ASP A 180 -6.47 -20.64 3.35
N GLY A 181 -6.17 -19.39 3.72
CA GLY A 181 -7.10 -18.47 4.37
C GLY A 181 -7.33 -18.75 5.87
N THR A 182 -6.59 -19.69 6.47
CA THR A 182 -6.70 -19.98 7.92
C THR A 182 -5.91 -19.00 8.78
N ASP A 183 -4.96 -18.27 8.17
CA ASP A 183 -4.13 -17.29 8.84
C ASP A 183 -4.99 -16.17 9.45
N ARG A 184 -4.74 -15.91 10.74
CA ARG A 184 -5.42 -14.86 11.50
C ARG A 184 -4.41 -13.86 12.04
N PRO A 185 -4.72 -12.55 11.97
CA PRO A 185 -3.90 -11.57 12.63
C PRO A 185 -3.97 -11.74 14.16
N SER A 186 -2.86 -11.47 14.84
CA SER A 186 -2.75 -11.57 16.30
C SER A 186 -3.53 -10.49 17.05
N SER A 187 -3.96 -9.43 16.37
CA SER A 187 -4.74 -8.32 16.94
C SER A 187 -5.80 -7.81 15.96
N PRO A 188 -6.89 -7.17 16.41
CA PRO A 188 -7.91 -6.63 15.50
C PRO A 188 -7.41 -5.41 14.71
N GLY A 189 -6.50 -4.61 15.27
CA GLY A 189 -6.06 -3.34 14.69
C GLY A 189 -6.96 -2.15 15.05
N ALA A 190 -6.67 -1.00 14.45
CA ALA A 190 -7.42 0.23 14.63
C ALA A 190 -8.81 0.14 13.97
N VAL A 191 -9.82 0.70 14.65
CA VAL A 191 -11.16 0.86 14.07
C VAL A 191 -11.09 1.84 12.91
N LEU A 192 -11.51 1.40 11.73
CA LEU A 192 -11.48 2.20 10.51
C LEU A 192 -12.78 2.97 10.32
N CYS A 193 -12.71 4.02 9.51
CA CYS A 193 -13.88 4.80 9.10
C CYS A 193 -14.86 3.94 8.30
N ASP A 194 -16.08 3.75 8.81
CA ASP A 194 -17.12 2.94 8.15
C ASP A 194 -17.49 3.44 6.75
N ARG A 195 -17.28 4.74 6.50
CA ARG A 195 -17.60 5.33 5.19
C ARG A 195 -16.58 5.03 4.10
N CYS A 196 -15.30 4.88 4.44
CA CYS A 196 -14.25 4.71 3.43
C CYS A 196 -13.37 3.48 3.63
N GLY A 197 -13.40 2.85 4.80
CA GLY A 197 -12.60 1.68 5.15
C GLY A 197 -11.09 1.92 5.13
N THR A 198 -10.63 3.17 5.07
CA THR A 198 -9.22 3.50 4.81
C THR A 198 -8.51 4.04 6.03
N TRP A 199 -9.01 5.15 6.57
CA TRP A 199 -8.35 5.91 7.62
C TRP A 199 -8.96 5.56 8.97
N LYS A 200 -8.19 5.77 10.04
CA LYS A 200 -8.66 5.57 11.42
C LYS A 200 -9.94 6.36 11.69
N GLY A 201 -10.91 5.70 12.30
CA GLY A 201 -12.24 6.21 12.59
C GLY A 201 -12.33 6.90 13.95
N ASP A 202 -11.54 7.95 14.18
CA ASP A 202 -11.46 8.60 15.50
C ASP A 202 -12.72 9.41 15.89
N LYS A 203 -13.64 9.67 14.96
CA LYS A 203 -14.89 10.40 15.23
C LYS A 203 -16.09 9.47 15.27
N LEU A 204 -16.79 9.41 16.38
CA LEU A 204 -18.03 8.66 16.52
C LEU A 204 -19.26 9.46 16.10
N CYS A 205 -20.29 8.77 15.61
CA CYS A 205 -21.62 9.37 15.50
C CYS A 205 -22.12 9.80 16.89
N GLY A 206 -22.34 11.10 17.09
CA GLY A 206 -22.75 11.65 18.38
C GLY A 206 -24.10 11.16 18.90
N ARG A 207 -24.95 10.59 18.02
CA ARG A 207 -26.24 10.00 18.40
C ARG A 207 -26.09 8.53 18.80
N CYS A 208 -25.83 7.63 17.84
CA CYS A 208 -25.85 6.18 18.13
C CYS A 208 -24.53 5.64 18.70
N LYS A 209 -23.41 6.37 18.57
CA LYS A 209 -22.06 5.95 19.00
C LYS A 209 -21.58 4.60 18.45
N LYS A 210 -22.20 4.08 17.38
CA LYS A 210 -21.82 2.79 16.76
C LYS A 210 -20.95 2.93 15.50
N VAL A 211 -21.03 4.07 14.81
CA VAL A 211 -20.36 4.29 13.53
C VAL A 211 -19.23 5.29 13.72
N HIS A 212 -18.10 4.98 13.11
CA HIS A 212 -16.82 5.66 13.17
C HIS A 212 -16.48 6.35 11.84
N TYR A 213 -15.90 7.54 11.95
CA TYR A 213 -15.55 8.38 10.80
C TYR A 213 -14.16 8.97 10.98
N CYS A 214 -13.38 8.98 9.90
CA CYS A 214 -12.08 9.65 9.88
C CYS A 214 -12.19 11.18 9.70
N SER A 215 -13.35 11.68 9.29
CA SER A 215 -13.60 13.11 9.12
C SER A 215 -15.09 13.43 9.19
N GLU A 216 -15.42 14.66 9.60
CA GLU A 216 -16.80 15.17 9.56
C GLU A 216 -17.37 15.16 8.14
N ARG A 217 -16.50 15.31 7.13
CA ARG A 217 -16.94 15.24 5.73
C ARG A 217 -17.47 13.86 5.39
N HIS A 218 -16.80 12.79 5.83
CA HIS A 218 -17.29 11.42 5.65
C HIS A 218 -18.57 11.17 6.45
N GLN A 219 -18.65 11.66 7.69
CA GLN A 219 -19.88 11.61 8.48
C GLN A 219 -21.06 12.30 7.77
N ARG A 220 -20.90 13.53 7.30
CA ARG A 220 -21.97 14.27 6.59
C ARG A 220 -22.39 13.59 5.29
N LYS A 221 -21.43 13.02 4.54
CA LYS A 221 -21.73 12.29 3.31
C LYS A 221 -22.53 11.02 3.61
N ASP A 222 -22.10 10.29 4.64
CA ASP A 222 -22.73 9.03 5.04
C ASP A 222 -24.14 9.23 5.61
N TRP A 223 -24.30 10.27 6.44
CA TRP A 223 -25.60 10.71 6.96
C TRP A 223 -26.61 10.99 5.85
N LYS A 224 -26.17 11.62 4.76
CA LYS A 224 -27.04 11.92 3.62
C LYS A 224 -27.42 10.68 2.81
N SER A 225 -26.57 9.65 2.76
CA SER A 225 -26.80 8.48 1.92
C SER A 225 -27.52 7.34 2.62
N VAL A 226 -27.08 6.95 3.82
CA VAL A 226 -27.51 5.69 4.44
C VAL A 226 -27.72 5.85 5.95
N HIS A 227 -26.73 6.41 6.66
CA HIS A 227 -26.68 6.32 8.12
C HIS A 227 -27.84 7.01 8.86
N LYS A 228 -28.50 8.03 8.28
CA LYS A 228 -29.63 8.71 8.92
C LYS A 228 -30.76 7.75 9.33
N TYR A 229 -31.04 6.73 8.52
CA TYR A 229 -32.10 5.76 8.81
C TYR A 229 -31.63 4.68 9.79
N GLU A 230 -30.44 4.13 9.59
CA GLU A 230 -29.83 3.11 10.46
C GLU A 230 -29.60 3.63 11.88
N CYS A 231 -29.17 4.88 12.01
CA CYS A 231 -28.90 5.52 13.30
C CYS A 231 -30.16 5.57 14.18
N ARG A 232 -31.34 5.80 13.59
CA ARG A 232 -32.62 5.85 14.31
C ARG A 232 -33.04 4.47 14.82
N GLN A 233 -32.84 3.43 14.03
CA GLN A 233 -33.22 2.07 14.42
C GLN A 233 -32.38 1.59 15.61
N VAL A 234 -31.07 1.87 15.57
CA VAL A 234 -30.15 1.52 16.65
C VAL A 234 -30.50 2.23 17.95
N ASP A 235 -30.81 3.52 17.89
CA ASP A 235 -31.19 4.33 19.06
C ASP A 235 -32.48 3.77 19.70
N ASN A 236 -33.48 3.43 18.89
CA ASN A 236 -34.72 2.84 19.37
C ASN A 236 -34.50 1.47 20.04
N SER A 237 -33.67 0.60 19.46
CA SER A 237 -33.35 -0.70 20.07
C SER A 237 -32.62 -0.58 21.41
N LEU A 238 -31.73 0.41 21.56
CA LEU A 238 -31.03 0.67 22.83
C LEU A 238 -31.97 1.23 23.92
N GLN A 239 -32.98 2.01 23.52
CA GLN A 239 -34.00 2.51 24.43
C GLN A 239 -34.94 1.38 24.91
N LEU A 240 -35.33 0.47 24.02
CA LEU A 240 -36.14 -0.71 24.38
C LEU A 240 -35.41 -1.66 25.33
N SER A 241 -34.10 -1.87 25.15
CA SER A 241 -33.31 -2.71 26.06
C SER A 241 -33.13 -2.09 27.45
N ASN A 242 -33.03 -0.76 27.53
CA ASN A 242 -32.88 -0.06 28.81
C ASN A 242 -34.20 0.04 29.60
N ALA A 243 -35.36 0.08 28.92
CA ALA A 243 -36.66 0.09 29.59
C ALA A 243 -37.01 -1.24 30.29
N GLY A 244 -36.43 -2.36 29.86
CA GLY A 244 -36.65 -3.68 30.46
C GLY A 244 -35.91 -3.93 31.78
N SER A 245 -34.95 -3.07 32.17
CA SER A 245 -34.13 -3.26 33.37
C SER A 245 -34.62 -2.48 34.61
N SER A 246 -35.73 -1.74 34.52
CA SER A 246 -36.17 -0.79 35.55
C SER A 246 -37.19 -1.33 36.56
N ASN A 247 -37.71 -2.55 36.41
CA ASN A 247 -38.78 -3.07 37.28
C ASN A 247 -38.27 -4.02 38.37
N GLY A 248 -37.47 -3.47 39.31
CA GLY A 248 -37.14 -4.10 40.59
C GLY A 248 -37.87 -3.41 41.74
N GLY A 249 -39.20 -3.55 41.80
CA GLY A 249 -40.03 -2.96 42.84
C GLY A 249 -39.72 -3.55 44.23
N THR A 250 -39.30 -2.70 45.16
CA THR A 250 -39.03 -3.02 46.56
C THR A 250 -40.32 -3.45 47.26
N ILE A 251 -40.44 -4.73 47.61
CA ILE A 251 -41.51 -5.22 48.49
C ILE A 251 -41.18 -4.78 49.93
N LYS A 252 -41.92 -3.80 50.44
CA LYS A 252 -41.98 -3.52 51.89
C LYS A 252 -42.94 -4.53 52.53
N THR A 253 -42.42 -5.50 53.26
CA THR A 253 -43.20 -6.31 54.19
C THR A 253 -43.38 -5.54 55.50
N LYS A 254 -44.63 -5.20 55.84
CA LYS A 254 -45.05 -4.92 57.22
C LYS A 254 -45.35 -6.26 57.88
N GLY A 255 -44.80 -6.48 59.08
CA GLY A 255 -45.02 -7.63 59.94
C GLY A 255 -43.97 -7.65 61.02
#